data_AF-A0A964HHM9-F1
#
_entry.id   AF-A0A964HHM9-F1
#
_cell.length_a   1.000
_cell.length_b   1.000
_cell.length_c   1.000
_cell.angle_alpha   90.00
_cell.angle_beta   90.00
_cell.angle_gamma   90.00
#
_symmetry.space_group_name_H-M   'P 1'
#
loop_
_entity.id
_entity.type
_entity.pdbx_description
1 polymer ?
#
loop_
_entity_poly.entity_id
_entity_poly.type
_entity_poly.pdbx_seq_one_letter_code
_entity_poly.pdbx_strand_id
1 'polypeptide(L)'
;MSKNKPRKYNKNDGWESISYTLCDSPDENDKLSSLLNEACHVFHHHAEGIWDKDKIAYASSLIPFINQHPSLIKRLLATNDRVVKMITYKAIEMMK
;
A
#
# COMPACT_ATOMS: atom_id res chain seq x y z
N MET A 1 22.77 -11.84 16.74
CA MET A 1 21.67 -10.85 16.68
C MET A 1 21.64 -10.24 15.29
N SER A 2 20.75 -10.70 14.41
CA SER A 2 20.66 -10.19 13.04
C SER A 2 19.93 -8.85 13.04
N LYS A 3 20.62 -7.78 12.64
CA LYS A 3 20.03 -6.45 12.49
C LYS A 3 19.14 -6.47 11.24
N ASN A 4 17.82 -6.59 11.42
CA ASN A 4 16.87 -6.43 10.32
C ASN A 4 16.93 -4.98 9.84
N LYS A 5 17.69 -4.73 8.77
CA LYS A 5 17.62 -3.46 8.04
C LYS A 5 16.21 -3.32 7.45
N PRO A 6 15.54 -2.16 7.57
CA PRO A 6 14.27 -1.95 6.89
C PRO A 6 14.50 -2.14 5.38
N ARG A 7 13.70 -3.02 4.75
CA ARG A 7 13.73 -3.20 3.30
C ARG A 7 13.37 -1.86 2.66
N LYS A 8 14.35 -1.23 2.02
CA LYS A 8 14.19 0.08 1.37
C LYS A 8 13.55 -0.19 0.01
N TYR A 9 12.22 -0.14 -0.06
CA TYR A 9 11.53 -0.16 -1.35
C TYR A 9 11.86 1.12 -2.12
N ASN A 10 12.09 0.99 -3.43
CA ASN A 10 12.13 2.14 -4.33
C ASN A 10 10.80 2.90 -4.23
N LYS A 11 10.83 4.21 -4.49
CA LYS A 11 9.60 5.00 -4.55
C LYS A 11 8.81 4.52 -5.78
N ASN A 12 7.53 4.18 -5.62
CA ASN A 12 6.68 3.86 -6.77
C ASN A 12 6.33 5.15 -7.49
N ASP A 13 6.62 5.21 -8.78
CA ASP A 13 6.30 6.35 -9.66
C ASP A 13 5.02 6.10 -10.49
N GLY A 14 4.39 4.94 -10.29
CA GLY A 14 3.19 4.52 -11.01
C GLY A 14 3.45 4.08 -12.45
N TRP A 15 4.71 3.99 -12.88
CA TRP A 15 5.09 3.49 -14.21
C TRP A 15 5.67 2.07 -14.12
N GLU A 16 6.56 1.85 -13.16
CA GLU A 16 7.14 0.53 -12.91
C GLU A 16 6.50 -0.13 -11.68
N SER A 17 6.03 -1.36 -11.87
CA SER A 17 5.51 -2.17 -10.77
C SER A 17 6.62 -2.55 -9.80
N ILE A 18 6.38 -2.32 -8.51
CA ILE A 18 7.26 -2.74 -7.41
C ILE A 18 6.67 -3.98 -6.73
N SER A 19 7.51 -4.98 -6.48
CA SER A 19 7.13 -6.13 -5.65
C SER A 19 7.29 -5.77 -4.17
N TYR A 20 6.18 -5.73 -3.45
CA TYR A 20 6.11 -5.51 -2.01
C TYR A 20 6.16 -6.85 -1.28
N THR A 21 7.07 -6.97 -0.32
CA THR A 21 7.21 -8.15 0.54
C THR A 21 6.80 -7.78 1.97
N LEU A 22 5.51 -7.49 2.15
CA LEU A 22 4.93 -6.96 3.38
C LEU A 22 4.09 -8.00 4.14
N CYS A 23 3.64 -9.06 3.49
CA CYS A 23 2.95 -10.21 4.08
C CYS A 23 3.89 -11.42 4.15
N ASP A 24 3.46 -12.47 4.86
CA ASP A 24 4.26 -13.68 5.04
C ASP A 24 4.04 -14.69 3.90
N SER A 25 2.90 -14.60 3.19
CA SER A 25 2.58 -15.42 2.02
C SER A 25 2.97 -14.74 0.70
N PRO A 26 3.62 -15.45 -0.25
CA PRO A 26 3.88 -14.93 -1.60
C PRO A 26 2.60 -14.49 -2.33
N ASP A 27 1.54 -15.29 -2.27
CA ASP A 27 0.27 -14.98 -2.96
C ASP A 27 -0.39 -13.70 -2.41
N GLU A 28 -0.28 -13.47 -1.11
CA GLU A 28 -0.79 -12.24 -0.49
C GLU A 28 0.08 -11.04 -0.85
N ASN A 29 1.40 -11.24 -0.93
CA ASN A 29 2.32 -10.21 -1.39
C ASN A 29 2.05 -9.80 -2.83
N ASP A 30 1.73 -10.74 -3.72
CA ASP A 30 1.43 -10.45 -5.12
C ASP A 30 0.13 -9.65 -5.24
N LYS A 31 -0.93 -10.07 -4.54
CA LYS A 31 -2.22 -9.36 -4.50
C LYS A 31 -2.08 -7.96 -3.91
N LEU A 32 -1.38 -7.84 -2.78
CA LEU A 32 -1.12 -6.56 -2.15
C LEU A 32 -0.27 -5.67 -3.05
N SER A 33 0.77 -6.22 -3.68
CA SER A 33 1.62 -5.47 -4.61
C SER A 33 0.81 -4.94 -5.79
N SER A 34 -0.07 -5.75 -6.38
CA SER A 34 -0.97 -5.31 -7.45
C SER A 34 -1.81 -4.12 -7.01
N LEU A 35 -2.45 -4.20 -5.84
CA LEU A 35 -3.26 -3.12 -5.28
C LEU A 35 -2.46 -1.82 -5.08
N LEU A 36 -1.27 -1.94 -4.48
CA LEU A 36 -0.43 -0.77 -4.18
C LEU A 36 0.12 -0.13 -5.46
N ASN A 37 0.51 -0.93 -6.45
CA ASN A 37 0.99 -0.43 -7.74
C ASN A 37 -0.11 0.28 -8.52
N GLU A 38 -1.31 -0.29 -8.54
CA GLU A 38 -2.46 0.32 -9.21
C GLU A 38 -2.81 1.68 -8.57
N ALA A 39 -2.84 1.74 -7.23
CA ALA A 39 -3.07 3.00 -6.52
C ALA A 39 -2.01 4.08 -6.86
N CYS A 40 -0.74 3.68 -6.97
CA CYS A 40 0.34 4.60 -7.36
C CYS A 40 0.20 5.05 -8.81
N HIS A 41 -0.14 4.12 -9.71
CA HIS A 41 -0.39 4.41 -11.12
C HIS A 41 -1.54 5.42 -11.28
N VAL A 42 -2.68 5.17 -10.64
CA VAL A 42 -3.84 6.07 -10.70
C VAL A 42 -3.52 7.43 -10.11
N PHE A 43 -2.86 7.49 -8.95
CA PHE A 43 -2.47 8.75 -8.33
C PHE A 43 -1.57 9.60 -9.24
N HIS A 44 -0.61 8.98 -9.92
CA HIS A 44 0.37 9.70 -10.73
C HIS A 44 -0.13 10.03 -12.14
N HIS A 45 -0.98 9.20 -12.74
CA HIS A 45 -1.27 9.25 -14.18
C HIS A 45 -2.75 9.38 -14.54
N HIS A 46 -3.69 9.08 -13.63
CA HIS A 46 -5.12 9.03 -13.95
C HIS A 46 -6.04 9.76 -12.97
N ALA A 47 -5.49 10.55 -12.05
CA ALA A 47 -6.29 11.38 -11.17
C ALA A 47 -6.81 12.61 -11.94
N GLU A 48 -7.93 12.49 -12.65
CA GLU A 48 -8.69 13.59 -13.27
C GLU A 48 -9.32 14.55 -12.21
N GLY A 49 -8.63 14.78 -11.09
CA GLY A 49 -9.12 15.51 -9.93
C GLY A 49 -9.97 14.68 -8.95
N ILE A 50 -10.16 13.38 -9.20
CA ILE A 50 -11.04 12.50 -8.40
C ILE A 50 -10.32 11.63 -7.35
N TRP A 51 -9.04 11.89 -7.09
CA TRP A 51 -8.20 11.06 -6.22
C TRP A 51 -8.83 10.75 -4.85
N ASP A 52 -9.59 11.66 -4.25
CA ASP A 52 -10.22 11.39 -2.96
C ASP A 52 -11.21 10.22 -3.01
N LYS A 53 -11.93 10.05 -4.11
CA LYS A 53 -12.83 8.92 -4.35
C LYS A 53 -12.03 7.64 -4.55
N ASP A 54 -10.98 7.68 -5.37
CA ASP A 54 -10.12 6.52 -5.65
C ASP A 54 -9.38 6.06 -4.40
N LYS A 55 -8.85 7.01 -3.62
CA LYS A 55 -8.20 6.76 -2.33
C LYS A 55 -9.12 6.01 -1.38
N ILE A 56 -10.42 6.34 -1.33
CA ILE A 56 -11.41 5.61 -0.52
C ILE A 56 -11.60 4.17 -1.05
N ALA A 57 -11.67 4.00 -2.37
CA ALA A 57 -11.79 2.66 -2.97
C ALA A 57 -10.56 1.80 -2.65
N TYR A 58 -9.36 2.32 -2.86
CA TYR A 58 -8.11 1.61 -2.54
C TYR A 58 -7.94 1.36 -1.04
N ALA A 59 -8.32 2.30 -0.19
CA ALA A 59 -8.35 2.10 1.26
C ALA A 59 -9.32 0.97 1.64
N SER A 60 -10.52 0.94 1.05
CA SER A 60 -11.49 -0.15 1.28
C SER A 60 -10.93 -1.51 0.88
N SER A 61 -10.27 -1.59 -0.28
CA SER A 61 -9.62 -2.82 -0.75
C SER A 61 -8.42 -3.25 0.11
N LEU A 62 -7.81 -2.33 0.85
CA LEU A 62 -6.70 -2.60 1.77
C LEU A 62 -7.17 -3.15 3.13
N ILE A 63 -8.37 -2.78 3.58
CA ILE A 63 -8.91 -3.18 4.90
C ILE A 63 -8.89 -4.71 5.12
N PRO A 64 -9.29 -5.57 4.17
CA PRO A 64 -9.23 -7.02 4.36
C PRO A 64 -7.82 -7.53 4.69
N PHE A 65 -6.78 -7.00 4.03
CA PHE A 65 -5.39 -7.36 4.32
C PHE A 65 -4.97 -6.91 5.73
N ILE A 66 -5.41 -5.73 6.15
CA ILE A 66 -5.14 -5.19 7.50
C ILE A 66 -5.86 -6.01 8.58
N ASN A 67 -7.14 -6.37 8.36
CA ASN A 67 -7.91 -7.18 9.30
C ASN A 67 -7.31 -8.57 9.48
N GLN A 68 -6.82 -9.17 8.39
CA GLN A 68 -6.13 -10.45 8.43
C GLN A 68 -4.77 -10.34 9.11
N HIS A 69 -4.06 -9.23 8.90
CA HIS A 69 -2.70 -9.00 9.41
C HIS A 69 -2.54 -7.61 10.03
N PRO A 70 -2.97 -7.37 11.29
CA PRO A 70 -2.92 -6.01 11.87
C PRO A 70 -1.51 -5.40 11.94
N SER A 71 -0.47 -6.24 12.01
CA SER A 71 0.94 -5.83 11.96
C SER A 71 1.34 -5.19 10.62
N LEU A 72 0.55 -5.41 9.55
CA LEU A 72 0.75 -4.85 8.21
C LEU A 72 0.71 -3.32 8.22
N ILE A 73 -0.09 -2.69 9.09
CA ILE A 73 -0.15 -1.22 9.22
C ILE A 73 1.25 -0.64 9.44
N LYS A 74 2.00 -1.18 10.40
CA LYS A 74 3.35 -0.70 10.72
C LYS A 74 4.30 -0.88 9.53
N ARG A 75 4.15 -1.99 8.79
CA ARG A 75 4.98 -2.30 7.61
C ARG A 75 4.66 -1.35 6.44
N LEU A 76 3.39 -1.09 6.17
CA LEU A 76 2.92 -0.14 5.14
C LEU A 76 3.37 1.29 5.43
N LEU A 77 3.23 1.74 6.69
CA LEU A 77 3.66 3.10 7.09
C LEU A 77 5.18 3.28 7.09
N ALA A 78 5.95 2.19 7.19
CA ALA A 78 7.41 2.22 7.09
C ALA A 78 7.93 2.29 5.65
N THR A 79 7.06 2.16 4.63
CA THR A 79 7.46 2.36 3.24
C THR A 79 7.88 3.82 3.00
N ASN A 80 8.64 4.10 1.94
CA ASN A 80 8.93 5.48 1.52
C ASN A 80 7.87 6.04 0.58
N ASP A 81 6.79 5.28 0.36
CA ASP A 81 5.80 5.60 -0.63
C ASP A 81 4.68 6.46 -0.04
N ARG A 82 4.48 7.65 -0.62
CA ARG A 82 3.48 8.60 -0.13
C ARG A 82 2.07 8.08 -0.38
N VAL A 83 1.82 7.46 -1.54
CA VAL A 83 0.50 6.97 -1.92
C VAL A 83 0.10 5.82 -1.01
N VAL A 84 1.01 4.87 -0.78
CA VAL A 84 0.81 3.76 0.16
C VAL A 84 0.46 4.29 1.55
N LYS A 85 1.18 5.31 2.06
CA LYS A 85 0.84 5.93 3.35
C LYS A 85 -0.54 6.57 3.36
N MET A 86 -0.90 7.30 2.30
CA MET A 86 -2.20 7.98 2.20
C MET A 86 -3.37 6.99 2.24
N ILE A 87 -3.32 5.92 1.44
CA ILE A 87 -4.37 4.89 1.46
C ILE A 87 -4.37 4.10 2.78
N THR A 88 -3.21 3.89 3.40
CA THR A 88 -3.09 3.23 4.70
C THR A 88 -3.74 4.05 5.81
N TYR A 89 -3.45 5.35 5.89
CA TYR A 89 -4.11 6.22 6.87
C TYR A 89 -5.62 6.30 6.65
N LYS A 90 -6.07 6.33 5.38
CA LYS A 90 -7.50 6.34 5.09
C LYS A 90 -8.18 5.03 5.49
N ALA A 91 -7.55 3.89 5.27
CA ALA A 91 -8.06 2.61 5.74
C ALA A 91 -8.21 2.58 7.27
N ILE A 92 -7.20 3.06 8.01
CA ILE A 92 -7.25 3.18 9.48
C ILE A 92 -8.40 4.09 9.94
N GLU A 93 -8.63 5.21 9.25
CA GLU A 93 -9.75 6.11 9.55
C GLU A 93 -11.10 5.42 9.37
N MET A 94 -11.25 4.61 8.32
CA MET A 94 -12.50 3.91 7.97
C MET A 94 -12.81 2.70 8.86
N MET A 95 -11.80 2.16 9.56
CA MET A 95 -11.95 1.03 10.48
C MET A 95 -12.36 1.44 11.90
N LYS A 96 -12.40 2.74 12.20
CA LYS A 96 -12.85 3.29 13.48
C LYS A 96 -14.36 3.44 13.52
#